data_AF-A0A349YRV4-F1
#
_entry.id   AF-A0A349YRV4-F1
#
_cell.length_a   1.000
_cell.length_b   1.000
_cell.length_c   1.000
_cell.angle_alpha   90.00
_cell.angle_beta   90.00
_cell.angle_gamma   90.00
#
_symmetry.space_group_name_H-M   'P 1'
#
loop_
_entity.id
_entity.type
_entity.pdbx_description
1 polymer ?
#
loop_
_entity_poly.entity_id
_entity_poly.type
_entity_poly.pdbx_seq_one_letter_code
_entity_poly.pdbx_strand_id
1 'polypeptide(L)'
;MSNMGYEPKVYDCTIDGIKSVKGKNLFILHWKDSKCDGNMPIQVDQQSELILNRMKEIVNGKRDKLYLTRGMRDIDVLYLGDNKWQLYDEFDFYEFEMVV
;
A
#
# COMPACT_ATOMS: atom_id res chain seq x y z
N MET A 1 24.94 -9.14 -14.59
CA MET A 1 24.31 -7.81 -14.42
C MET A 1 24.62 -7.35 -13.01
N SER A 2 25.06 -6.10 -12.88
CA SER A 2 25.77 -5.57 -11.72
C SER A 2 25.02 -5.72 -10.40
N ASN A 3 25.71 -6.31 -9.43
CA ASN A 3 25.35 -6.46 -8.03
C ASN A 3 25.28 -5.04 -7.40
N MET A 4 24.10 -4.41 -7.35
CA MET A 4 23.96 -3.04 -6.81
C MET A 4 24.04 -2.97 -5.27
N GLY A 5 24.29 -4.07 -4.56
CA GLY A 5 24.38 -4.07 -3.09
C GLY A 5 23.11 -3.58 -2.38
N TYR A 6 22.02 -3.41 -3.12
CA TYR A 6 20.75 -2.95 -2.58
C TYR A 6 20.02 -4.14 -1.96
N GLU A 7 19.76 -4.04 -0.67
CA GLU A 7 18.95 -4.98 0.08
C GLU A 7 17.56 -4.36 0.27
N PRO A 8 16.48 -5.01 -0.22
CA PRO A 8 15.11 -4.56 0.01
C PRO A 8 14.85 -4.30 1.48
N LYS A 9 14.25 -3.15 1.78
CA LYS A 9 13.84 -2.82 3.14
C LYS A 9 12.38 -3.17 3.34
N VAL A 10 12.05 -3.57 4.57
CA VAL A 10 10.68 -3.75 5.02
C VAL A 10 10.36 -2.61 5.97
N TYR A 11 9.41 -1.77 5.61
CA TYR A 11 8.93 -0.69 6.46
C TYR A 11 7.66 -1.11 7.19
N ASP A 12 7.65 -1.03 8.51
CA ASP A 12 6.45 -1.21 9.34
C ASP A 12 5.64 0.10 9.37
N CYS A 13 4.42 0.03 8.87
CA CYS A 13 3.57 1.17 8.59
C CYS A 13 2.16 1.00 9.18
N THR A 14 1.42 2.08 9.25
CA THR A 14 -0.04 2.10 9.39
C THR A 14 -0.65 2.75 8.16
N ILE A 15 -1.84 2.32 7.75
CA ILE A 15 -2.58 3.04 6.71
C ILE A 15 -3.30 4.25 7.32
N ASP A 16 -2.95 5.47 6.90
CA ASP A 16 -3.68 6.71 7.26
C ASP A 16 -4.95 6.86 6.39
N GLY A 17 -4.99 6.16 5.26
CA GLY A 17 -6.18 5.98 4.45
C GLY A 17 -5.92 6.24 2.98
N ILE A 18 -7.00 6.30 2.21
CA ILE A 18 -6.94 6.53 0.77
C ILE A 18 -7.70 7.82 0.48
N LYS A 19 -6.97 8.89 0.17
CA LYS A 19 -7.50 10.26 0.08
C LYS A 19 -7.45 10.76 -1.35
N SER A 20 -8.47 11.52 -1.77
CA SER A 20 -8.43 12.25 -3.05
C SER A 20 -7.97 13.68 -2.80
N VAL A 21 -6.82 14.06 -3.34
CA VAL A 21 -6.22 15.39 -3.15
C VAL A 21 -5.92 16.00 -4.51
N LYS A 22 -6.52 17.17 -4.80
CA LYS A 22 -6.35 17.90 -6.08
C LYS A 22 -6.56 17.01 -7.33
N GLY A 23 -7.56 16.13 -7.28
CA GLY A 23 -7.90 15.22 -8.39
C GLY A 23 -7.01 13.98 -8.52
N LYS A 24 -6.11 13.75 -7.56
CA LYS A 24 -5.27 12.54 -7.49
C LYS A 24 -5.70 11.67 -6.32
N ASN A 25 -5.81 10.36 -6.55
CA ASN A 25 -6.04 9.41 -5.46
C ASN A 25 -4.70 9.02 -4.87
N LEU A 26 -4.58 9.10 -3.54
CA LEU A 26 -3.36 8.82 -2.79
C LEU A 26 -3.65 7.71 -1.80
N PHE A 27 -2.88 6.63 -1.87
CA PHE A 27 -2.80 5.58 -0.86
C PHE A 27 -1.73 6.00 0.15
N ILE A 28 -2.12 6.36 1.37
CA ILE A 28 -1.23 7.01 2.34
C ILE A 28 -0.84 6.01 3.42
N LEU A 29 0.45 5.70 3.44
CA LEU A 29 1.09 4.93 4.51
C LEU A 29 1.82 5.88 5.45
N HIS A 30 1.81 5.58 6.74
CA HIS A 30 2.51 6.31 7.78
C HIS A 30 3.49 5.37 8.46
N TRP A 31 4.76 5.77 8.62
CA TRP A 31 5.78 4.93 9.25
C TRP A 31 5.54 4.81 10.76
N LYS A 32 5.61 3.60 11.32
CA LYS A 32 5.45 3.40 12.78
C LYS A 32 6.70 3.82 13.57
N ASP A 33 7.88 3.67 12.98
CA ASP A 33 9.17 3.91 13.65
C ASP A 33 9.63 5.37 13.62
N SER A 34 8.94 6.21 12.84
CA SER A 34 9.47 7.52 12.50
C SER A 34 9.25 8.49 13.65
N LYS A 35 10.35 8.88 14.31
CA LYS A 35 10.42 10.02 15.25
C LYS A 35 9.95 11.36 14.64
N CYS A 36 9.63 11.39 13.34
CA CYS A 36 9.02 12.50 12.62
C CYS A 36 7.89 11.92 11.77
N ASP A 37 6.66 12.45 11.87
CA ASP A 37 5.44 12.06 11.14
C ASP A 37 5.66 11.85 9.61
N GLY A 38 6.24 10.71 9.25
CA GLY A 38 6.65 10.38 7.89
C GLY A 38 5.50 9.72 7.16
N ASN A 39 4.79 10.49 6.33
CA ASN A 39 3.82 9.94 5.40
C ASN A 39 4.50 9.58 4.07
N MET A 40 4.17 8.41 3.54
CA MET A 40 4.53 7.92 2.22
C MET A 40 3.27 7.88 1.34
N PRO A 41 2.95 8.96 0.60
CA PRO A 41 1.82 8.98 -0.30
C PRO A 41 2.16 8.26 -1.62
N ILE A 42 1.46 7.16 -1.90
CA ILE A 42 1.53 6.45 -3.18
C ILE A 42 0.37 6.93 -4.06
N GLN A 43 0.69 7.62 -5.15
CA GLN A 43 -0.34 8.05 -6.10
C GLN A 43 -0.85 6.85 -6.91
N VAL A 44 -2.17 6.72 -6.99
CA VAL A 44 -2.87 5.65 -7.72
C VAL A 44 -3.94 6.22 -8.64
N ASP A 45 -4.25 5.53 -9.73
CA ASP A 45 -5.24 6.00 -10.71
C ASP A 45 -6.67 5.60 -10.34
N GLN A 46 -6.81 4.52 -9.58
CA GLN A 46 -8.12 4.06 -9.13
C GLN A 46 -8.72 4.98 -8.07
N GLN A 47 -10.04 5.08 -8.05
CA GLN A 47 -10.78 5.81 -7.02
C GLN A 47 -10.56 5.20 -5.64
N SER A 48 -10.48 6.06 -4.62
CA SER A 48 -10.28 5.65 -3.23
C SER A 48 -11.34 4.66 -2.73
N GLU A 49 -12.60 4.90 -3.07
CA GLU A 49 -13.72 4.03 -2.71
C GLU A 49 -13.61 2.63 -3.33
N LEU A 50 -13.19 2.55 -4.60
CA LEU A 50 -12.98 1.27 -5.28
C LEU A 50 -11.88 0.45 -4.60
N ILE A 51 -10.78 1.10 -4.20
CA ILE A 51 -9.68 0.42 -3.51
C ILE A 51 -10.14 -0.08 -2.14
N LEU A 52 -10.82 0.77 -1.35
CA LEU A 52 -11.37 0.37 -0.04
C LEU A 52 -12.34 -0.81 -0.15
N ASN A 53 -13.24 -0.79 -1.14
CA ASN A 53 -14.19 -1.88 -1.36
C ASN A 53 -13.47 -3.18 -1.73
N ARG A 54 -12.44 -3.13 -2.58
CA ARG A 54 -11.62 -4.29 -2.92
C ARG A 54 -10.85 -4.83 -1.71
N MET A 55 -10.32 -3.97 -0.85
CA MET A 55 -9.68 -4.40 0.40
C MET A 55 -10.66 -5.15 1.28
N LYS A 56 -11.88 -4.63 1.46
CA LYS A 56 -12.95 -5.30 2.22
C LYS A 56 -13.36 -6.63 1.59
N GLU A 57 -13.44 -6.72 0.26
CA GLU A 57 -13.72 -7.99 -0.42
C GLU A 57 -12.67 -9.06 -0.10
N ILE A 58 -11.39 -8.68 -0.05
CA ILE A 58 -10.28 -9.59 0.25
C ILE A 58 -10.30 -10.06 1.71
N VAL A 59 -10.49 -9.14 2.66
CA VAL A 59 -10.63 -9.50 4.09
C VAL A 59 -11.80 -10.47 4.30
N ASN A 60 -12.88 -10.31 3.54
CA ASN A 60 -14.05 -11.20 3.57
C ASN A 60 -13.90 -12.47 2.72
N GLY A 61 -12.73 -12.72 2.11
CA GLY A 61 -12.47 -13.91 1.29
C GLY A 61 -13.22 -13.96 -0.04
N LYS A 62 -13.76 -12.83 -0.53
CA LYS A 62 -14.47 -12.75 -1.82
C LYS A 62 -13.55 -12.49 -3.01
N ARG A 63 -12.31 -12.10 -2.74
CA ARG A 63 -11.29 -11.74 -3.72
C ARG A 63 -9.92 -12.13 -3.16
N ASP A 64 -9.03 -12.59 -4.02
CA ASP A 64 -7.73 -13.11 -3.56
C ASP A 64 -6.62 -12.04 -3.56
N LYS A 65 -6.74 -11.00 -4.40
CA LYS A 65 -5.66 -10.05 -4.66
C LYS A 65 -6.14 -8.62 -4.85
N LEU A 66 -5.36 -7.67 -4.34
CA LEU A 66 -5.48 -6.25 -4.64
C LEU A 66 -4.32 -5.81 -5.53
N TYR A 67 -4.67 -5.07 -6.58
CA TYR A 67 -3.71 -4.39 -7.45
C TYR A 67 -4.03 -2.91 -7.44
N LEU A 68 -3.04 -2.09 -7.11
CA LEU A 68 -3.11 -0.64 -7.29
C LEU A 68 -2.49 -0.26 -8.63
N THR A 69 -3.13 0.63 -9.39
CA THR A 69 -2.60 1.06 -10.69
C THR A 69 -1.96 2.43 -10.58
N ARG A 70 -0.80 2.62 -11.19
CA ARG A 70 -0.11 3.92 -11.34
C ARG A 70 0.48 4.04 -12.75
N GLY A 71 -0.21 4.78 -13.62
CA GLY A 71 0.10 4.83 -15.05
C GLY A 71 -0.07 3.46 -15.71
N MET A 72 0.99 2.94 -16.32
CA MET A 72 1.02 1.62 -16.95
C MET A 72 1.47 0.49 -16.00
N ARG A 73 1.56 0.77 -14.70
CA ARG A 73 2.10 -0.15 -13.70
C ARG A 73 1.03 -0.64 -12.75
N ASP A 74 1.09 -1.93 -12.44
CA ASP A 74 0.40 -2.55 -11.31
C ASP A 74 1.34 -2.65 -10.10
N ILE A 75 0.82 -2.31 -8.93
CA ILE A 75 1.48 -2.44 -7.63
C ILE A 75 0.71 -3.52 -6.87
N ASP A 76 1.40 -4.62 -6.59
CA ASP A 76 0.83 -5.76 -5.88
C ASP A 76 0.63 -5.41 -4.40
N VAL A 77 -0.57 -5.68 -3.89
CA VAL A 77 -0.89 -5.56 -2.48
C VAL A 77 -1.44 -6.89 -1.98
N LEU A 78 -0.66 -7.53 -1.11
CA LEU A 78 -0.93 -8.84 -0.55
C LEU A 78 -1.61 -8.70 0.80
N TYR A 79 -2.65 -9.52 1.04
CA TYR A 79 -3.24 -9.68 2.35
C TYR A 79 -2.53 -10.83 3.08
N LEU A 80 -1.98 -10.54 4.25
CA LEU A 80 -1.21 -11.51 5.05
C LEU A 80 -2.07 -12.19 6.13
N GLY A 81 -3.33 -11.78 6.29
CA GLY A 81 -4.21 -12.21 7.39
C GLY A 81 -4.16 -11.24 8.58
N ASP A 82 -5.10 -11.37 9.52
CA ASP A 82 -5.16 -10.57 10.76
C ASP A 82 -5.04 -9.04 10.53
N ASN A 83 -5.70 -8.54 9.49
CA ASN A 83 -5.66 -7.13 9.05
C ASN A 83 -4.28 -6.61 8.62
N LYS A 84 -3.30 -7.50 8.45
CA LYS A 84 -1.96 -7.19 7.93
C LYS A 84 -1.93 -7.29 6.41
N TRP A 85 -1.21 -6.36 5.81
CA TRP A 85 -1.05 -6.21 4.37
C TRP A 85 0.41 -5.95 4.06
N GLN A 86 0.81 -6.26 2.83
CA GLN A 86 2.13 -5.95 2.31
C GLN A 86 2.00 -5.38 0.90
N LEU A 87 2.65 -4.25 0.65
CA LEU A 87 2.75 -3.62 -0.66
C LEU A 87 4.20 -3.68 -1.13
N TYR A 88 4.41 -4.07 -2.39
CA TYR A 88 5.73 -4.04 -3.02
C TYR A 88 5.83 -2.89 -4.03
N ASP A 89 6.68 -1.90 -3.75
CA ASP A 89 6.96 -0.79 -4.68
C ASP A 89 8.44 -0.76 -5.05
N GLU A 90 8.71 -1.07 -6.32
CA GLU A 90 10.02 -1.15 -6.99
C GLU A 90 11.08 -2.01 -6.32
N PHE A 91 11.54 -1.61 -5.14
CA PHE A 91 12.69 -2.14 -4.45
C PHE A 91 12.41 -2.45 -2.98
N ASP A 92 11.30 -1.94 -2.42
CA ASP A 92 10.99 -2.05 -0.99
C ASP A 92 9.60 -2.65 -0.73
N PHE A 93 9.45 -3.20 0.48
CA PHE A 93 8.21 -3.71 1.01
C PHE A 93 7.66 -2.79 2.09
N TYR A 94 6.36 -2.57 2.06
CA TYR A 94 5.63 -1.81 3.06
C TYR A 94 4.61 -2.73 3.71
N GLU A 95 4.85 -3.10 4.96
CA GLU A 95 3.90 -3.87 5.74
C GLU A 95 3.04 -2.91 6.56
N PHE A 96 1.72 -3.08 6.50
CA PHE A 96 0.80 -2.19 7.20
C PHE A 96 -0.43 -2.91 7.71
N GLU A 97 -1.00 -2.36 8.77
CA GLU A 97 -2.24 -2.81 9.36
C GLU A 97 -3.38 -1.88 8.94
N MET A 98 -4.52 -2.47 8.56
CA MET A 98 -5.77 -1.73 8.41
C MET A 98 -6.44 -1.61 9.78
N VAL A 99 -6.60 -0.39 10.27
CA VAL A 99 -7.42 -0.13 11.46
C VAL A 99 -8.88 -0.11 10.98
N VAL A 100 -9.66 -1.08 11.46
CA VAL A 100 -11.11 -1.21 11.16
C VAL A 100 -11.91 -0.15 11.90
#